data_AF-A0A4P8RCC5-F1
#
_entry.id   AF-A0A4P8RCC5-F1
#
_cell.length_a   1.000
_cell.length_b   1.000
_cell.length_c   1.000
_cell.angle_alpha   90.00
_cell.angle_beta   90.00
_cell.angle_gamma   90.00
#
_symmetry.space_group_name_H-M   'P 1'
#
loop_
_entity.id
_entity.type
_entity.pdbx_description
1 polymer ?
#
loop_
_entity_poly.entity_id
_entity_poly.type
_entity_poly.pdbx_seq_one_letter_code
_entity_poly.pdbx_strand_id
1 'polypeptide(L)'
;MKEHKYTVVVSTFPVSSIEFDKTYRVRQKRLAMGYTARELSFLLGYHPLYVRNLEDPTSTKKYNAAETNYLRLIFGCPLSELMLGRIEEPFYQVQVEHSFNSASGNKSYTISLLRGNVKEHFLDFEEEPAGFKLSLESTATKQQVQEYVYELFASGYFDEPRTGLEVFNYCVAKLGFPLKPAFVADALGFYTGKRKAPRLVKGRNESSREVFVKALK
;
A
#
# COMPACT_ATOMS: atom_id res chain seq x y z
N MET A 1 -30.15 -19.35 -19.00
CA MET A 1 -28.87 -18.87 -18.44
C MET A 1 -28.21 -17.98 -19.48
N LYS A 2 -27.98 -16.70 -19.19
CA LYS A 2 -27.23 -15.82 -20.09
C LYS A 2 -25.73 -16.07 -19.87
N GLU A 3 -25.08 -16.72 -20.83
CA GLU A 3 -23.62 -16.72 -20.93
C GLU A 3 -23.14 -15.27 -20.97
N HIS A 4 -22.53 -14.82 -19.90
CA HIS A 4 -21.79 -13.57 -19.92
C HIS A 4 -20.52 -13.85 -20.72
N LYS A 5 -20.46 -13.35 -21.95
CA LYS A 5 -19.22 -13.35 -22.73
C LYS A 5 -18.18 -12.55 -21.93
N TYR A 6 -17.20 -13.23 -21.37
CA TYR A 6 -16.07 -12.61 -20.71
C TYR A 6 -15.19 -11.97 -21.79
N THR A 7 -15.23 -10.64 -21.90
CA THR A 7 -14.29 -9.92 -22.74
C THR A 7 -12.96 -9.90 -22.03
N VAL A 8 -12.04 -10.76 -22.46
CA VAL A 8 -10.62 -10.65 -22.08
C VAL A 8 -10.03 -9.53 -22.92
N VAL A 9 -9.55 -8.48 -22.24
CA VAL A 9 -8.80 -7.41 -22.90
C VAL A 9 -7.32 -7.75 -22.81
N VAL A 10 -6.66 -7.79 -23.96
CA VAL A 10 -5.24 -8.08 -24.08
C VAL A 10 -4.51 -6.81 -24.49
N SER A 11 -3.54 -6.38 -23.69
CA SER A 11 -2.68 -5.23 -23.97
C SER A 11 -1.23 -5.69 -23.97
N THR A 12 -0.44 -5.23 -24.94
CA THR A 12 1.02 -5.48 -25.00
C THR A 12 1.76 -4.16 -25.07
N PHE A 13 2.74 -3.96 -24.21
CA PHE A 13 3.51 -2.71 -24.14
C PHE A 13 4.88 -2.92 -23.48
N PRO A 14 5.89 -2.09 -23.83
CA PRO A 14 7.16 -2.07 -23.12
C PRO A 14 7.02 -1.42 -21.74
N VAL A 15 7.76 -1.90 -20.76
CA VAL A 15 7.87 -1.30 -19.41
C VAL A 15 9.32 -1.35 -18.93
N SER A 16 9.74 -0.35 -18.16
CA SER A 16 11.04 -0.37 -17.47
C SER A 16 11.11 -1.59 -16.55
N SER A 17 12.11 -2.45 -16.76
CA SER A 17 12.30 -3.68 -15.96
C SER A 17 12.47 -3.36 -14.48
N ILE A 18 13.25 -2.33 -14.17
CA ILE A 18 13.51 -1.85 -12.81
C ILE A 18 12.20 -1.50 -12.10
N GLU A 19 11.34 -0.71 -12.74
CA GLU A 19 10.12 -0.23 -12.10
C GLU A 19 9.04 -1.31 -12.03
N PHE A 20 8.99 -2.19 -13.03
CA PHE A 20 8.14 -3.36 -13.03
C PHE A 20 8.50 -4.30 -11.88
N ASP A 21 9.77 -4.71 -11.79
CA ASP A 21 10.25 -5.61 -10.75
C ASP A 21 10.07 -4.99 -9.36
N LYS A 22 10.40 -3.70 -9.20
CA LYS A 22 10.20 -2.99 -7.94
C LYS A 22 8.73 -3.00 -7.51
N THR A 23 7.81 -2.71 -8.42
CA THR A 23 6.37 -2.68 -8.12
C THR A 23 5.90 -4.04 -7.59
N TYR A 24 6.26 -5.13 -8.27
CA TYR A 24 5.80 -6.46 -7.88
C TYR A 24 6.56 -7.06 -6.70
N ARG A 25 7.83 -6.67 -6.47
CA ARG A 25 8.55 -6.95 -5.21
C ARG A 25 7.91 -6.24 -4.02
N VAL A 26 7.53 -4.97 -4.16
CA VAL A 26 6.80 -4.22 -3.13
C VAL A 26 5.46 -4.88 -2.83
N ARG A 27 4.72 -5.30 -3.87
CA ARG A 27 3.47 -6.05 -3.73
C ARG A 27 3.68 -7.35 -2.94
N GLN A 28 4.64 -8.17 -3.35
CA GLN A 28 4.95 -9.42 -2.65
C GLN A 28 5.30 -9.17 -1.18
N LYS A 29 6.14 -8.15 -0.90
CA LYS A 29 6.59 -7.83 0.45
C LYS A 29 5.45 -7.36 1.36
N ARG A 30 4.58 -6.47 0.88
CA ARG A 30 3.42 -6.03 1.68
C ARG A 30 2.46 -7.18 1.96
N LEU A 31 2.24 -8.08 0.98
CA LEU A 31 1.38 -9.25 1.16
C LEU A 31 1.99 -10.21 2.19
N ALA A 32 3.30 -10.44 2.14
CA ALA A 32 4.02 -11.25 3.13
C ALA A 32 3.97 -10.67 4.55
N MET A 33 3.90 -9.33 4.68
CA MET A 33 3.69 -8.65 5.96
C MET A 33 2.22 -8.59 6.39
N GLY A 34 1.29 -9.10 5.59
CA GLY A 34 -0.15 -9.03 5.86
C GLY A 34 -0.75 -7.64 5.68
N TYR A 35 -0.14 -6.78 4.87
CA TYR A 35 -0.61 -5.42 4.58
C TYR A 35 -1.34 -5.33 3.24
N THR A 36 -2.56 -4.81 3.27
CA THR A 36 -3.35 -4.48 2.08
C THR A 36 -2.76 -3.29 1.33
N ALA A 37 -3.14 -3.09 0.08
CA ALA A 37 -2.74 -1.91 -0.70
C ALA A 37 -3.18 -0.61 -0.02
N ARG A 38 -4.37 -0.63 0.61
CA ARG A 38 -4.89 0.51 1.38
C ARG A 38 -4.03 0.83 2.61
N GLU A 39 -3.62 -0.20 3.35
CA GLU A 39 -2.76 -0.04 4.52
C GLU A 39 -1.37 0.48 4.15
N LEU A 40 -0.77 -0.05 3.08
CA LEU A 40 0.51 0.47 2.60
C LEU A 40 0.38 1.92 2.11
N SER A 41 -0.74 2.27 1.46
CA SER A 41 -1.02 3.65 1.04
C SER A 41 -1.10 4.61 2.25
N PHE A 42 -1.73 4.16 3.34
CA PHE A 42 -1.78 4.90 4.61
C PHE A 42 -0.37 5.11 5.19
N LEU A 43 0.44 4.05 5.27
CA LEU A 43 1.81 4.15 5.79
C LEU A 43 2.67 5.10 4.94
N LEU A 44 2.53 5.08 3.61
CA LEU A 44 3.20 6.03 2.71
C LEU A 44 2.68 7.48 2.83
N GLY A 45 1.52 7.70 3.46
CA GLY A 45 0.89 9.02 3.58
C GLY A 45 0.14 9.47 2.33
N TYR A 46 -0.35 8.55 1.50
CA TYR A 46 -1.12 8.85 0.29
C TYR A 46 -2.59 8.41 0.41
N HIS A 47 -3.40 8.78 -0.58
CA HIS A 47 -4.82 8.41 -0.58
C HIS A 47 -5.01 6.88 -0.63
N PRO A 48 -6.17 6.34 -0.19
CA PRO A 48 -6.39 4.90 -0.02
C PRO A 48 -6.15 4.00 -1.24
N LEU A 49 -6.26 4.50 -2.48
CA LEU A 49 -6.09 3.69 -3.69
C LEU A 49 -4.68 3.85 -4.31
N TYR A 50 -3.75 4.53 -3.62
CA TYR A 50 -2.47 4.92 -4.21
C TYR A 50 -1.65 3.72 -4.67
N VAL A 51 -1.39 2.79 -3.75
CA VAL A 51 -0.66 1.54 -4.03
C VAL A 51 -1.42 0.66 -5.02
N ARG A 52 -2.76 0.57 -4.91
CA ARG A 52 -3.58 -0.19 -5.86
C ARG A 52 -3.35 0.31 -7.29
N ASN A 53 -3.34 1.63 -7.48
CA ASN A 53 -3.12 2.25 -8.79
C ASN A 53 -1.66 2.12 -9.27
N LEU A 54 -0.70 1.86 -8.38
CA LEU A 54 0.70 1.59 -8.75
C LEU A 54 0.89 0.13 -9.17
N GLU A 55 0.16 -0.78 -8.55
CA GLU A 55 0.23 -2.23 -8.82
C GLU A 55 -0.61 -2.68 -10.01
N ASP A 56 -1.51 -1.83 -10.51
CA ASP A 56 -2.18 -2.04 -11.78
C ASP A 56 -1.12 -2.11 -12.90
N PRO A 57 -0.99 -3.26 -13.61
CA PRO A 57 0.01 -3.44 -14.63
C PRO A 57 -0.15 -2.48 -15.82
N THR A 58 -1.35 -1.94 -16.03
CA THR A 58 -1.67 -0.99 -17.11
C THR A 58 -1.44 0.47 -16.71
N SER A 59 -1.09 0.72 -15.45
CA SER A 59 -0.84 2.06 -14.94
C SER A 59 0.53 2.58 -15.36
N THR A 60 0.58 3.86 -15.70
CA THR A 60 1.84 4.60 -15.95
C THR A 60 2.50 5.12 -14.68
N LYS A 61 1.82 5.03 -13.52
CA LYS A 61 2.36 5.48 -12.23
C LYS A 61 3.39 4.49 -11.69
N LYS A 62 4.43 5.00 -11.03
CA LYS A 62 5.56 4.23 -10.52
C LYS A 62 6.05 4.84 -9.20
N TYR A 63 6.64 4.01 -8.33
CA TYR A 63 7.27 4.50 -7.10
C TYR A 63 8.51 5.35 -7.45
N ASN A 64 8.58 6.58 -6.96
CA ASN A 64 9.77 7.42 -7.11
C ASN A 64 10.87 7.05 -6.10
N ALA A 65 12.04 7.71 -6.20
CA ALA A 65 13.18 7.42 -5.33
C ALA A 65 12.89 7.71 -3.83
N ALA A 66 12.20 8.81 -3.53
CA ALA A 66 11.85 9.18 -2.16
C ALA A 66 10.88 8.15 -1.54
N GLU A 67 9.90 7.68 -2.31
CA GLU A 67 8.99 6.60 -1.92
C GLU A 67 9.72 5.28 -1.74
N THR A 68 10.69 4.97 -2.59
CA THR A 68 11.51 3.76 -2.46
C THR A 68 12.28 3.76 -1.13
N ASN A 69 12.86 4.90 -0.73
CA ASN A 69 13.49 5.04 0.59
C ASN A 69 12.47 4.89 1.73
N TYR A 70 11.27 5.43 1.55
CA TYR A 70 10.22 5.33 2.56
C TYR A 70 9.69 3.90 2.72
N LEU A 71 9.57 3.15 1.63
CA LEU A 71 9.23 1.72 1.63
C LEU A 71 10.25 0.89 2.41
N ARG A 72 11.55 1.23 2.32
CA ARG A 72 12.59 0.58 3.12
C ARG A 72 12.39 0.79 4.62
N LEU A 73 11.93 1.98 5.03
CA LEU A 73 11.60 2.27 6.43
C LEU A 73 10.36 1.48 6.87
N ILE A 74 9.32 1.43 6.04
CA ILE A 74 8.08 0.68 6.33
C ILE A 74 8.37 -0.82 6.48
N PHE A 75 9.19 -1.37 5.59
CA PHE A 75 9.46 -2.81 5.53
C PHE A 75 10.71 -3.23 6.31
N GLY A 76 11.42 -2.30 6.93
CA GLY A 76 12.66 -2.55 7.67
C GLY A 76 13.72 -3.29 6.85
N CYS A 77 13.91 -2.95 5.57
CA CYS A 77 14.71 -3.77 4.64
C CYS A 77 15.79 -3.00 3.85
N PRO A 78 16.85 -3.68 3.40
CA PRO A 78 17.81 -3.13 2.46
C PRO A 78 17.17 -2.86 1.09
N LEU A 79 17.84 -2.02 0.29
CA LEU A 79 17.37 -1.68 -1.06
C LEU A 79 17.33 -2.90 -1.99
N SER A 80 18.24 -3.86 -1.80
CA SER A 80 18.34 -5.09 -2.59
C SER A 80 17.12 -6.01 -2.50
N GLU A 81 16.29 -5.86 -1.45
CA GLU A 81 15.01 -6.59 -1.38
C GLU A 81 13.94 -5.97 -2.29
N LEU A 82 14.01 -4.65 -2.53
CA LEU A 82 13.04 -3.92 -3.36
C LEU A 82 13.48 -3.77 -4.82
N MET A 83 14.78 -3.78 -5.07
CA MET A 83 15.36 -3.55 -6.39
C MET A 83 16.42 -4.60 -6.72
N LEU A 84 16.48 -5.02 -7.98
CA LEU A 84 17.54 -5.89 -8.47
C LEU A 84 18.88 -5.15 -8.48
N GLY A 85 19.94 -5.81 -8.03
CA GLY A 85 21.31 -5.27 -8.07
C GLY A 85 21.92 -5.24 -9.47
N ARG A 86 21.33 -5.98 -10.42
CA ARG A 86 21.73 -6.02 -11.82
C ARG A 86 20.50 -5.99 -12.71
N ILE A 87 20.58 -5.20 -13.78
CA ILE A 87 19.56 -5.10 -14.80
C ILE A 87 20.08 -5.87 -16.01
N GLU A 88 19.46 -7.00 -16.33
CA GLU A 88 19.84 -7.80 -17.51
C GLU A 88 19.27 -7.18 -18.78
N GLU A 89 18.01 -6.74 -18.72
CA GLU A 89 17.29 -6.10 -19.82
C GLU A 89 16.71 -4.78 -19.31
N PRO A 90 16.89 -3.64 -20.01
CA PRO A 90 16.38 -2.34 -19.55
C PRO A 90 14.85 -2.23 -19.62
N PHE A 91 14.22 -3.01 -20.51
CA PHE A 91 12.78 -3.02 -20.70
C PHE A 91 12.28 -4.45 -20.88
N TYR A 92 11.14 -4.74 -20.29
CA TYR A 92 10.38 -5.94 -20.60
C TYR A 92 9.28 -5.62 -21.62
N GLN A 93 9.02 -6.54 -22.55
CA GLN A 93 7.76 -6.55 -23.29
C GLN A 93 6.73 -7.30 -22.47
N VAL A 94 5.70 -6.61 -21.98
CA VAL A 94 4.69 -7.20 -21.10
C VAL A 94 3.39 -7.34 -21.86
N GLN A 95 2.79 -8.53 -21.74
CA GLN A 95 1.41 -8.77 -22.13
C GLN A 95 0.55 -8.90 -20.87
N VAL A 96 -0.51 -8.10 -20.82
CA VAL A 96 -1.49 -8.10 -19.75
C VAL A 96 -2.82 -8.54 -20.32
N GLU A 97 -3.36 -9.61 -19.78
CA GLU A 97 -4.73 -10.02 -19.98
C GLU A 97 -5.53 -9.61 -18.76
N HIS A 98 -6.67 -8.97 -18.95
CA HIS A 98 -7.57 -8.68 -17.83
C HIS A 98 -9.02 -8.98 -18.15
N SER A 99 -9.74 -9.40 -17.11
CA SER A 99 -11.16 -9.74 -17.12
C SER A 99 -11.81 -9.32 -15.81
N PHE A 100 -13.13 -9.45 -15.70
CA PHE A 100 -13.84 -9.26 -14.43
C PHE A 100 -14.22 -10.63 -13.87
N ASN A 101 -13.85 -10.87 -12.60
CA ASN A 101 -14.24 -12.07 -11.89
C ASN A 101 -15.75 -12.03 -11.64
N SER A 102 -16.46 -13.07 -12.05
CA SER A 102 -17.93 -13.14 -11.94
C SER A 102 -18.45 -13.23 -10.51
N ALA A 103 -17.65 -13.76 -9.58
CA ALA A 103 -18.04 -13.92 -8.19
C ALA A 103 -17.83 -12.63 -7.38
N SER A 104 -16.73 -11.92 -7.63
CA SER A 104 -16.35 -10.73 -6.86
C SER A 104 -16.67 -9.41 -7.57
N GLY A 105 -16.82 -9.43 -8.90
CA GLY A 105 -16.92 -8.25 -9.74
C GLY A 105 -15.61 -7.46 -9.90
N ASN A 106 -14.50 -7.91 -9.32
CA ASN A 106 -13.22 -7.22 -9.41
C ASN A 106 -12.46 -7.58 -10.68
N LYS A 107 -11.54 -6.71 -11.08
CA LYS A 107 -10.65 -6.97 -12.19
C LYS A 107 -9.60 -8.03 -11.81
N SER A 108 -9.48 -9.06 -12.63
CA SER A 108 -8.42 -10.07 -12.56
C SER A 108 -7.42 -9.82 -13.66
N TYR A 109 -6.14 -10.05 -13.37
CA TYR A 109 -5.02 -9.83 -14.27
C TYR A 109 -4.18 -11.10 -14.39
N THR A 110 -3.77 -11.39 -15.62
CA THR A 110 -2.70 -12.33 -15.96
C THR A 110 -1.60 -11.56 -16.66
N ILE A 111 -0.40 -11.59 -16.11
CA ILE A 111 0.77 -10.89 -16.63
C ILE A 111 1.75 -11.91 -17.20
N SER A 112 2.22 -11.66 -18.42
CA SER A 112 3.27 -12.46 -19.07
C SER A 112 4.38 -11.56 -19.62
N LEU A 113 5.61 -12.04 -19.58
CA LEU A 113 6.78 -11.43 -20.22
C LEU A 113 6.98 -12.07 -21.61
N LEU A 114 7.18 -11.25 -22.63
CA LEU A 114 7.46 -11.69 -23.99
C LEU A 114 8.96 -11.59 -24.26
N ARG A 115 9.62 -12.73 -24.48
CA ARG A 115 11.05 -12.83 -24.78
C ARG A 115 11.25 -13.53 -26.12
N GLY A 116 11.46 -12.74 -27.17
CA GLY A 116 11.48 -13.24 -28.55
C GLY A 116 10.16 -13.92 -28.90
N ASN A 117 10.20 -15.22 -29.20
CA ASN A 117 9.01 -16.02 -29.52
C ASN A 117 8.40 -16.74 -28.30
N VAL A 118 8.94 -16.53 -27.10
CA VAL A 118 8.48 -17.18 -25.87
C VAL A 118 7.61 -16.21 -25.07
N LYS A 119 6.44 -16.68 -24.63
CA LYS A 119 5.57 -16.02 -23.65
C LYS A 119 5.76 -16.72 -22.30
N GLU A 120 6.38 -16.04 -21.35
CA GLU A 120 6.62 -16.54 -19.99
C GLU A 120 5.57 -15.97 -19.04
N HIS A 121 4.86 -16.84 -18.31
CA HIS A 121 3.94 -16.39 -17.26
C HIS A 121 4.72 -15.73 -16.12
N PHE A 122 4.24 -14.58 -15.64
CA PHE A 122 4.86 -13.83 -14.55
C PHE A 122 4.03 -13.86 -13.27
N LEU A 123 2.76 -13.43 -13.33
CA LEU A 123 1.90 -13.31 -12.16
C LEU A 123 0.42 -13.29 -12.55
N ASP A 124 -0.39 -14.00 -11.79
CA ASP A 124 -1.85 -13.81 -11.74
C ASP A 124 -2.26 -13.12 -10.44
N PHE A 125 -3.19 -12.17 -10.52
CA PHE A 125 -3.83 -11.63 -9.34
C PHE A 125 -5.16 -10.94 -9.62
N GLU A 126 -5.96 -10.80 -8.57
CA GLU A 126 -7.19 -10.00 -8.58
C GLU A 126 -6.98 -8.69 -7.80
N GLU A 127 -7.65 -7.62 -8.24
CA GLU A 127 -7.75 -6.39 -7.48
C GLU A 127 -8.36 -6.63 -6.11
N GLU A 128 -7.82 -5.96 -5.09
CA GLU A 128 -8.35 -6.07 -3.73
C GLU A 128 -9.77 -5.46 -3.67
N PRO A 129 -10.81 -6.24 -3.27
CA PRO A 129 -12.16 -5.73 -3.14
C PRO A 129 -12.27 -4.61 -2.10
N ALA A 130 -13.38 -3.88 -2.14
CA ALA A 130 -13.74 -2.97 -1.06
C ALA A 130 -13.84 -3.73 0.27
N GLY A 131 -13.06 -3.31 1.26
CA GLY A 131 -13.02 -3.96 2.57
C GLY A 131 -12.21 -5.25 2.62
N PHE A 132 -11.36 -5.52 1.61
CA PHE A 132 -10.36 -6.57 1.64
C PHE A 132 -9.52 -6.49 2.93
N LYS A 133 -9.28 -7.66 3.52
CA LYS A 133 -8.50 -7.81 4.75
C LYS A 133 -7.58 -8.99 4.58
N LEU A 134 -6.32 -8.80 4.95
CA LEU A 134 -5.39 -9.90 5.11
C LEU A 134 -5.41 -10.39 6.56
N SER A 135 -5.21 -11.70 6.72
CA SER A 135 -5.04 -12.32 8.02
C SER A 135 -3.67 -11.93 8.59
N LEU A 136 -3.64 -10.85 9.37
CA LEU A 136 -2.51 -10.51 10.23
C LEU A 136 -2.95 -10.65 11.69
N GLU A 137 -2.31 -11.53 12.45
CA GLU A 137 -2.56 -11.66 13.89
C GLU A 137 -1.83 -10.55 14.63
N SER A 138 -2.53 -9.44 14.87
CA SER A 138 -1.98 -8.25 15.53
C SER A 138 -1.72 -8.53 17.02
N THR A 139 -0.56 -8.14 17.55
CA THR A 139 -0.22 -8.26 18.98
C THR A 139 -1.10 -7.41 19.88
N ALA A 140 -1.68 -6.34 19.33
CA ALA A 140 -2.60 -5.46 20.01
C ALA A 140 -3.96 -5.38 19.32
N THR A 141 -4.99 -5.17 20.13
CA THR A 141 -6.35 -4.94 19.68
C THR A 141 -6.53 -3.51 19.14
N LYS A 142 -7.58 -3.31 18.35
CA LYS A 142 -7.97 -1.96 17.87
C LYS A 142 -8.18 -0.97 19.02
N GLN A 143 -8.73 -1.43 20.15
CA GLN A 143 -8.97 -0.60 21.33
C GLN A 143 -7.66 -0.14 21.97
N GLN A 144 -6.71 -1.06 22.21
CA GLN A 144 -5.40 -0.72 22.78
C GLN A 144 -4.64 0.28 21.91
N VAL A 145 -4.72 0.13 20.58
CA VAL A 145 -4.12 1.10 19.64
C VAL A 145 -4.79 2.47 19.76
N GLN A 146 -6.12 2.51 19.83
CA GLN A 146 -6.85 3.77 19.97
C GLN A 146 -6.53 4.48 21.29
N GLU A 147 -6.47 3.74 22.40
CA GLU A 147 -6.06 4.24 23.72
C GLU A 147 -4.64 4.80 23.69
N TYR A 148 -3.69 4.10 23.07
CA TYR A 148 -2.33 4.60 22.97
C TYR A 148 -2.20 5.84 22.06
N VAL A 149 -2.96 5.92 20.97
CA VAL A 149 -3.02 7.15 20.15
C VAL A 149 -3.60 8.33 20.95
N TYR A 150 -4.54 8.09 21.86
CA TYR A 150 -5.02 9.11 22.79
C TYR A 150 -3.92 9.56 23.77
N GLU A 151 -3.13 8.62 24.31
CA GLU A 151 -1.99 8.96 25.18
C GLU A 151 -0.97 9.84 24.46
N LEU A 152 -0.64 9.52 23.19
CA LEU A 152 0.23 10.35 22.35
C LEU A 152 -0.35 11.77 22.18
N PHE A 153 -1.67 11.89 22.01
CA PHE A 153 -2.32 13.20 21.99
C PHE A 153 -2.17 13.96 23.30
N ALA A 154 -2.43 13.29 24.43
CA ALA A 154 -2.35 13.90 25.76
C ALA A 154 -0.92 14.34 26.12
N SER A 155 0.09 13.63 25.62
CA SER A 155 1.51 13.94 25.88
C SER A 155 2.10 15.04 25.00
N GLY A 156 1.30 15.64 24.11
CA GLY A 156 1.79 16.67 23.17
C GLY A 156 2.52 16.14 21.93
N TYR A 157 2.49 14.83 21.66
CA TYR A 157 3.18 14.25 20.50
C TYR A 157 2.71 14.84 19.15
N PHE A 158 1.42 15.19 19.08
CA PHE A 158 0.77 15.82 17.92
C PHE A 158 0.79 17.35 17.96
N ASP A 159 1.56 17.98 18.87
CA ASP A 159 1.75 19.43 18.83
C ASP A 159 2.56 19.85 17.57
N GLU A 160 3.28 18.90 16.97
CA GLU A 160 3.87 19.00 15.62
C GLU A 160 3.20 18.03 14.64
N PRO A 161 3.28 18.27 13.31
CA PRO A 161 2.75 17.35 12.31
C PRO A 161 3.44 15.98 12.31
N ARG A 162 2.67 14.89 12.39
CA ARG A 162 3.16 13.50 12.37
C ARG A 162 2.56 12.70 11.23
N THR A 163 3.36 11.90 10.54
CA THR A 163 2.89 10.98 9.48
C THR A 163 2.23 9.73 10.07
N GLY A 164 1.44 9.03 9.25
CA GLY A 164 0.87 7.74 9.63
C GLY A 164 1.93 6.69 10.00
N LEU A 165 3.10 6.70 9.33
CA LEU A 165 4.21 5.80 9.64
C LEU A 165 4.84 6.11 11.00
N GLU A 166 5.05 7.38 11.34
CA GLU A 166 5.61 7.75 12.64
C GLU A 166 4.70 7.27 13.78
N VAL A 167 3.39 7.54 13.69
CA VAL A 167 2.42 7.07 14.68
C VAL A 167 2.40 5.54 14.75
N PHE A 168 2.45 4.86 13.60
CA PHE A 168 2.50 3.41 13.53
C PHE A 168 3.75 2.86 14.23
N ASN A 169 4.92 3.44 14.01
CA ASN A 169 6.17 3.02 14.63
C ASN A 169 6.14 3.19 16.15
N TYR A 170 5.56 4.29 16.65
CA TYR A 170 5.35 4.47 18.09
C TYR A 170 4.42 3.39 18.66
N CYS A 171 3.32 3.09 17.96
CA CYS A 171 2.41 2.02 18.38
C CYS A 171 3.12 0.67 18.39
N VAL A 172 3.93 0.34 17.39
CA VAL A 172 4.72 -0.90 17.34
C VAL A 172 5.73 -0.96 18.49
N ALA A 173 6.44 0.14 18.78
CA ALA A 173 7.41 0.18 19.87
C ALA A 173 6.77 -0.06 21.24
N LYS A 174 5.54 0.43 21.44
CA LYS A 174 4.81 0.27 22.71
C LYS A 174 4.03 -1.05 22.83
N LEU A 175 3.38 -1.47 21.75
CA LEU A 175 2.36 -2.52 21.73
C LEU A 175 2.84 -3.81 21.03
N GLY A 176 4.04 -3.81 20.48
CA GLY A 176 4.67 -4.94 19.83
C GLY A 176 4.40 -5.03 18.32
N PHE A 177 5.08 -5.99 17.69
CA PHE A 177 4.94 -6.37 16.30
C PHE A 177 4.62 -7.88 16.20
N PRO A 178 3.78 -8.33 15.26
CA PRO A 178 3.09 -7.57 14.20
C PRO A 178 1.94 -6.69 14.70
N LEU A 179 1.76 -5.52 14.06
CA LEU A 179 0.65 -4.61 14.32
C LEU A 179 -0.10 -4.30 13.01
N LYS A 180 -1.43 -4.35 13.03
CA LYS A 180 -2.25 -3.99 11.85
C LYS A 180 -2.23 -2.48 11.59
N PRO A 181 -1.74 -2.00 10.43
CA PRO A 181 -1.75 -0.57 10.11
C PRO A 181 -3.17 0.02 10.09
N ALA A 182 -4.18 -0.78 9.70
CA ALA A 182 -5.58 -0.35 9.75
C ALA A 182 -6.04 0.09 11.15
N PHE A 183 -5.50 -0.50 12.24
CA PHE A 183 -5.89 -0.09 13.60
C PHE A 183 -5.43 1.33 13.92
N VAL A 184 -4.22 1.69 13.49
CA VAL A 184 -3.67 3.04 13.64
C VAL A 184 -4.41 4.03 12.73
N ALA A 185 -4.67 3.64 11.48
CA ALA A 185 -5.43 4.46 10.54
C ALA A 185 -6.85 4.76 11.05
N ASP A 186 -7.52 3.75 11.64
CA ASP A 186 -8.85 3.90 12.23
C ASP A 186 -8.84 4.81 13.46
N ALA A 187 -7.84 4.68 14.34
CA ALA A 187 -7.69 5.54 15.52
C ALA A 187 -7.49 7.01 15.13
N LEU A 188 -6.58 7.28 14.18
CA LEU A 188 -6.38 8.62 13.64
C LEU A 188 -7.64 9.14 12.91
N GLY A 189 -8.33 8.25 12.18
CA GLY A 189 -9.62 8.55 11.54
C GLY A 189 -10.69 8.96 12.56
N PHE A 190 -10.74 8.29 13.72
CA PHE A 190 -11.66 8.63 14.80
C PHE A 190 -11.39 10.04 15.34
N TYR A 191 -10.13 10.39 15.62
CA TYR A 191 -9.75 11.71 16.15
C TYR A 191 -9.73 12.85 15.13
N THR A 192 -9.83 12.54 13.82
CA THR A 192 -10.03 13.56 12.77
C THR A 192 -11.52 13.84 12.49
N GLY A 193 -12.44 13.12 13.13
CA GLY A 193 -13.88 13.33 13.00
C GLY A 193 -14.38 14.63 13.64
N LYS A 194 -15.27 15.36 12.95
CA LYS A 194 -15.77 16.70 13.36
C LYS A 194 -16.32 16.81 14.78
N ARG A 195 -16.87 15.73 15.35
CA ARG A 195 -17.53 15.70 16.67
C ARG A 195 -16.79 14.86 17.70
N LYS A 196 -15.57 14.40 17.40
CA LYS A 196 -14.80 13.54 18.30
C LYS A 196 -13.66 14.34 18.92
N ALA A 197 -13.44 14.10 20.20
CA ALA A 197 -12.32 14.63 20.95
C ALA A 197 -11.40 13.46 21.36
N PRO A 198 -10.08 13.69 21.45
CA PRO A 198 -9.34 14.85 20.98
C PRO A 198 -9.42 15.08 19.46
N ARG A 199 -9.14 16.32 19.02
CA ARG A 199 -9.28 16.71 17.61
C ARG A 199 -7.91 16.83 16.94
N LEU A 200 -7.69 15.98 15.94
CA LEU A 200 -6.60 16.08 14.97
C LEU A 200 -7.10 16.70 13.67
N VAL A 201 -6.21 17.39 12.98
CA VAL A 201 -6.40 17.95 11.64
C VAL A 201 -5.44 17.24 10.70
N LYS A 202 -5.91 16.96 9.48
CA LYS A 202 -5.08 16.42 8.41
C LYS A 202 -4.43 17.57 7.64
N GLY A 203 -3.13 17.43 7.36
CA GLY A 203 -2.36 18.33 6.52
C GLY A 203 -1.51 17.57 5.52
N ARG A 204 -0.62 18.29 4.85
CA ARG A 204 0.44 17.73 4.00
C ARG A 204 1.78 18.31 4.45
N ASN A 205 2.82 17.48 4.52
CA ASN A 205 4.19 17.97 4.70
C ASN A 205 4.83 18.34 3.35
N GLU A 206 6.07 18.83 3.37
CA GLU A 206 6.84 19.22 2.18
C GLU A 206 7.00 18.09 1.15
N SER A 207 7.04 16.85 1.62
CA SER A 207 7.07 15.64 0.78
C SER A 207 5.66 15.19 0.33
N SER A 208 4.65 16.05 0.45
CA SER A 208 3.25 15.80 0.10
C SER A 208 2.63 14.59 0.80
N ARG A 209 3.12 14.17 1.98
CA ARG A 209 2.56 13.07 2.78
C ARG A 209 1.48 13.60 3.70
N GLU A 210 0.41 12.82 3.88
CA GLU A 210 -0.61 13.11 4.87
C GLU A 210 0.01 13.10 6.27
N VAL A 211 -0.23 14.17 7.02
CA VAL A 211 0.21 14.35 8.39
C VAL A 211 -0.96 14.71 9.29
N PHE A 212 -0.82 14.40 10.57
CA PHE A 212 -1.80 14.63 11.62
C PHE A 212 -1.20 15.59 12.64
N VAL A 213 -1.93 16.66 12.94
CA VAL A 213 -1.55 17.68 13.91
C VAL A 213 -2.73 17.99 14.80
N LYS A 214 -2.49 18.32 16.06
CA LYS A 214 -3.52 18.76 16.99
C LYS A 214 -4.16 20.05 16.49
N ALA A 215 -5.49 20.11 16.56
CA ALA A 215 -6.20 21.35 16.27
C ALA A 215 -5.79 22.40 17.31
N LEU A 216 -5.29 23.55 16.84
CA LEU A 216 -5.15 24.73 17.68
C LEU A 216 -6.54 25.14 18.18
N LYS A 217 -6.66 25.42 19.48
CA LYS A 217 -7.88 25.93 20.08
C LYS A 217 -8.17 27.34 19.58
#